data_AF-A0A2W4RBF4-F1
#
_entry.id   AF-A0A2W4RBF4-F1
#
_cell.length_a   1.000
_cell.length_b   1.000
_cell.length_c   1.000
_cell.angle_alpha   90.00
_cell.angle_beta   90.00
_cell.angle_gamma   90.00
#
_symmetry.space_group_name_H-M   'P 1'
#
loop_
_entity.id
_entity.type
_entity.pdbx_description
1 polymer ?
#
loop_
_entity_poly.entity_id
_entity_poly.type
_entity_poly.pdbx_seq_one_letter_code
_entity_poly.pdbx_strand_id
1 'polypeptide(L)'
;MPIAASVAVLAAGCAAAPQVSELDSTRLAVMRPSPVLDCPRHTGTRIKRDDGSCASVSGRAFTIHDIERTGAGTIDEALRMLDPSFH
;
A
#
# COMPACT_ATOMS: atom_id res chain seq x y z
N MET A 1 35.60 -41.60 -46.65
CA MET A 1 36.29 -40.54 -45.88
C MET A 1 35.23 -39.60 -45.31
N PRO A 2 34.89 -39.66 -44.02
CA PRO A 2 33.93 -38.75 -43.41
C PRO A 2 34.68 -37.56 -42.78
N ILE A 3 34.38 -36.33 -43.22
CA ILE A 3 34.84 -35.12 -42.52
C ILE A 3 33.66 -34.60 -41.71
N ALA A 4 33.81 -34.74 -40.39
CA ALA A 4 32.96 -34.16 -39.38
C ALA A 4 33.08 -32.63 -39.38
N ALA A 5 31.97 -31.94 -39.18
CA ALA A 5 31.97 -30.52 -38.82
C ALA A 5 30.91 -30.29 -37.73
N SER A 6 31.37 -30.35 -36.49
CA SER A 6 30.61 -30.01 -35.28
C SER A 6 30.37 -28.50 -35.24
N VAL A 7 29.10 -28.07 -35.24
CA VAL A 7 28.75 -26.67 -35.01
C VAL A 7 28.58 -26.47 -33.50
N ALA A 8 29.48 -25.67 -32.92
CA ALA A 8 29.46 -25.29 -31.51
C ALA A 8 28.31 -24.30 -31.22
N VAL A 9 27.47 -24.64 -30.25
CA VAL A 9 26.43 -23.75 -29.70
C VAL A 9 27.09 -22.77 -28.73
N LEU A 10 27.15 -21.49 -29.09
CA LEU A 10 27.51 -20.40 -28.19
C LEU A 10 26.25 -19.94 -27.45
N ALA A 11 26.06 -20.43 -26.23
CA ALA A 11 25.19 -19.82 -25.24
C ALA A 11 25.99 -18.74 -24.49
N ALA A 12 25.75 -17.47 -24.79
CA ALA A 12 26.30 -16.33 -24.06
C ALA A 12 25.15 -15.42 -23.64
N GLY A 13 25.05 -15.16 -22.33
CA GLY A 13 23.82 -14.78 -21.65
C GLY A 13 23.30 -13.37 -21.92
N CYS A 14 21.97 -13.26 -21.91
CA CYS A 14 21.27 -11.99 -21.71
C CYS A 14 21.45 -11.54 -20.26
N ALA A 15 22.44 -10.67 -20.00
CA ALA A 15 22.50 -9.90 -18.77
C ALA A 15 21.50 -8.73 -18.87
N ALA A 16 20.22 -8.98 -18.65
CA ALA A 16 19.25 -7.93 -18.40
C ALA A 16 19.51 -7.37 -16.99
N ALA A 17 20.26 -6.28 -16.90
CA ALA A 17 20.41 -5.54 -15.65
C ALA A 17 19.03 -4.98 -15.23
N PRO A 18 18.53 -5.28 -14.01
CA PRO A 18 17.40 -4.56 -13.48
C PRO A 18 17.87 -3.13 -13.20
N GLN A 19 17.42 -2.21 -14.04
CA GLN A 19 17.42 -0.80 -13.72
C GLN A 19 16.50 -0.59 -12.52
N VAL A 20 17.13 -0.62 -11.34
CA VAL A 20 16.58 -0.10 -10.09
C VAL A 20 16.20 1.34 -10.35
N SER A 21 14.93 1.53 -10.65
CA SER A 21 14.29 2.82 -10.71
C SER A 21 14.41 3.41 -9.31
N GLU A 22 15.38 4.30 -9.10
CA GLU A 22 15.42 5.24 -7.97
C GLU A 22 14.22 6.19 -8.11
N LEU A 23 13.02 5.66 -7.88
CA LEU A 23 11.86 6.47 -7.57
C LEU A 23 12.06 7.00 -6.15
N ASP A 24 12.63 8.20 -6.10
CA ASP A 24 12.07 9.27 -5.28
C ASP A 24 11.95 8.96 -3.78
N SER A 25 13.09 8.65 -3.16
CA SER A 25 13.22 8.60 -1.69
C SER A 25 13.00 9.98 -1.04
N THR A 26 12.94 11.05 -1.83
CA THR A 26 12.75 12.42 -1.35
C THR A 26 11.27 12.77 -1.10
N ARG A 27 10.30 12.00 -1.62
CA ARG A 27 8.89 12.13 -1.21
C ARG A 27 8.52 11.45 0.11
N LEU A 28 9.41 10.63 0.67
CA LEU A 28 9.14 9.92 1.94
C LEU A 28 9.37 10.77 3.19
N ALA A 29 9.90 11.99 3.07
CA ALA A 29 10.32 12.82 4.21
C ALA A 29 9.36 13.95 4.59
N VAL A 30 8.05 13.84 4.29
CA VAL A 30 7.00 14.55 5.05
C VAL A 30 5.89 13.58 5.43
N MET A 31 6.24 12.35 5.79
CA MET A 31 5.34 11.52 6.59
C MET A 31 5.48 11.98 8.05
N ARG A 32 4.83 13.10 8.39
CA ARG A 32 4.42 13.26 9.80
C ARG A 32 3.64 12.00 10.14
N PRO A 33 3.92 11.30 11.25
CA PRO A 33 3.00 10.28 11.72
C PRO A 33 1.70 11.00 12.08
N SER A 34 0.82 11.14 11.09
CA SER A 34 -0.57 11.43 11.37
C SER A 34 -1.04 10.24 12.21
N PRO A 35 -1.73 10.47 13.34
CA PRO A 35 -2.36 9.37 14.04
C PRO A 35 -3.14 8.54 13.01
N VAL A 36 -3.14 7.22 13.20
CA VAL A 36 -3.59 6.14 12.30
C VAL A 36 -5.08 6.28 11.89
N LEU A 37 -5.50 7.43 11.37
CA LEU A 37 -6.87 7.77 11.00
C LEU A 37 -7.15 7.38 9.54
N ASP A 38 -6.13 7.13 8.73
CA ASP A 38 -6.26 6.93 7.29
C ASP A 38 -5.79 5.54 6.83
N CYS A 39 -5.84 4.53 7.72
CA CYS A 39 -5.35 3.19 7.43
C CYS A 39 -6.48 2.14 7.49
N PRO A 40 -7.27 1.95 6.42
CA PRO A 40 -8.21 0.84 6.32
C PRO A 40 -7.45 -0.49 6.32
N ARG A 41 -7.67 -1.33 7.33
CA ARG A 41 -7.00 -2.66 7.43
C ARG A 41 -7.89 -3.82 7.04
N HIS A 42 -9.18 -3.71 7.35
CA HIS A 42 -10.15 -4.80 7.23
C HIS A 42 -11.13 -4.61 6.06
N THR A 43 -11.08 -3.47 5.37
CA THR A 43 -12.00 -3.09 4.30
C THR A 43 -11.21 -2.70 3.04
N GLY A 44 -11.91 -2.56 1.90
CA GLY A 44 -11.31 -2.19 0.60
C GLY A 44 -10.90 -3.36 -0.27
N THR A 45 -10.52 -4.50 0.31
CA THR A 45 -10.29 -5.75 -0.42
C THR A 45 -10.82 -6.95 0.37
N ARG A 46 -11.00 -8.10 -0.28
CA ARG A 46 -11.36 -9.37 0.41
C ARG A 46 -10.14 -10.15 0.92
N ILE A 47 -8.93 -9.62 0.73
CA ILE A 47 -7.68 -10.30 1.10
C ILE A 47 -7.31 -9.89 2.52
N LYS A 48 -7.11 -10.87 3.41
CA LYS A 48 -6.58 -10.60 4.76
C LYS A 48 -5.15 -10.10 4.63
N ARG A 49 -4.84 -9.03 5.37
CA ARG A 49 -3.53 -8.40 5.40
C ARG A 49 -2.82 -8.68 6.71
N ASP A 50 -1.50 -8.68 6.67
CA ASP A 50 -0.67 -8.79 7.87
C ASP A 50 -0.85 -7.57 8.77
N ASP A 51 -0.73 -7.81 10.08
CA ASP A 51 -0.85 -6.78 11.11
C ASP A 51 0.19 -5.67 10.88
N GLY A 52 -0.29 -4.44 10.79
CA GLY A 52 0.55 -3.26 10.54
C GLY A 52 0.52 -2.75 9.10
N SER A 53 -0.04 -3.51 8.15
CA SER A 53 -0.13 -3.08 6.76
C SER A 53 -1.51 -2.51 6.39
N CYS A 54 -1.53 -1.31 5.79
CA CYS A 54 -2.76 -0.66 5.33
C CYS A 54 -3.18 -1.17 3.95
N ALA A 55 -4.48 -1.28 3.70
CA ALA A 55 -5.00 -1.51 2.36
C ALA A 55 -4.66 -0.30 1.47
N SER A 56 -4.33 -0.57 0.20
CA SER A 56 -4.01 0.45 -0.80
C SER A 56 -5.27 1.09 -1.38
N VAL A 57 -6.25 1.39 -0.53
CA VAL A 57 -7.51 2.05 -0.88
C VAL A 57 -7.61 3.38 -0.14
N SER A 58 -8.16 4.39 -0.81
CA SER A 58 -8.47 5.66 -0.17
C SER A 58 -9.61 5.48 0.83
N GLY A 59 -9.47 6.08 2.00
CA GLY A 59 -10.51 6.07 3.02
C GLY A 59 -9.95 6.31 4.42
N ARG A 60 -10.82 6.79 5.31
CA ARG A 60 -10.52 6.98 6.72
C ARG A 60 -11.11 5.84 7.54
N ALA A 61 -10.41 5.46 8.60
CA ALA A 61 -10.85 4.43 9.52
C ALA A 61 -10.98 5.04 10.91
N PHE A 62 -12.14 4.83 11.52
CA PHE A 62 -12.43 5.28 12.89
C PHE A 62 -12.63 4.07 13.78
N THR A 63 -12.02 4.12 14.96
CA THR A 63 -12.22 3.14 16.03
C THR A 63 -13.43 3.50 16.86
N ILE A 64 -13.94 2.55 17.66
CA ILE A 64 -15.01 2.85 18.61
C ILE A 64 -14.62 3.96 19.61
N HIS A 65 -13.34 4.00 19.99
CA HIS A 65 -12.82 5.05 20.87
C HIS A 65 -12.88 6.44 20.21
N ASP A 66 -12.69 6.52 18.89
CA ASP A 66 -12.86 7.78 18.16
C ASP A 66 -14.31 8.26 18.23
N ILE A 67 -15.26 7.34 18.03
CA ILE A 67 -16.70 7.61 18.14
C ILE A 67 -17.04 8.07 19.56
N GLU A 68 -16.63 7.33 20.59
CA GLU A 68 -16.92 7.64 21.99
C GLU A 68 -16.36 9.00 22.43
N ARG A 69 -15.16 9.36 21.94
CA ARG A 69 -14.55 10.67 22.24
C ARG A 69 -15.31 11.86 21.68
N THR A 70 -16.16 11.66 20.68
CA THR A 70 -17.03 12.74 20.18
C THR A 70 -18.13 13.11 21.17
N GLY A 71 -18.55 12.18 22.03
CA GLY A 71 -19.71 12.35 22.91
C GLY A 71 -21.06 12.39 22.17
N ALA A 72 -21.08 12.08 20.85
CA ALA A 72 -22.29 12.07 20.05
C ALA A 72 -23.25 10.94 20.46
N GLY A 73 -24.55 11.18 20.31
CA GLY A 73 -25.58 10.19 20.65
C GLY A 73 -25.78 9.12 19.58
N THR A 74 -25.35 9.42 18.36
CA THR A 74 -25.50 8.53 17.19
C THR A 74 -24.21 8.49 16.37
N ILE A 75 -24.07 7.43 15.56
CA ILE A 75 -22.89 7.25 14.70
C ILE A 75 -22.84 8.31 13.61
N ASP A 76 -23.97 8.72 13.03
CA ASP A 76 -24.00 9.74 11.96
C ASP A 76 -23.54 11.12 12.46
N GLU A 77 -23.90 11.48 13.70
CA GLU A 77 -23.43 12.70 14.35
C GLU A 77 -21.93 12.61 14.62
N ALA A 78 -21.45 11.49 15.17
CA ALA A 78 -20.03 11.27 15.39
C ALA A 78 -19.22 11.35 14.09
N LEU A 79 -19.69 10.74 12.99
CA LEU A 79 -18.99 10.75 11.71
C LEU A 79 -18.91 12.16 11.09
N ARG A 80 -19.97 12.97 11.21
CA ARG A 80 -19.95 14.39 10.77
C ARG A 80 -18.95 15.22 11.57
N MET A 81 -18.77 14.92 12.86
CA MET A 81 -17.76 15.58 13.70
C MET A 81 -16.33 15.14 13.37
N LEU A 82 -16.14 13.85 13.07
CA LEU A 82 -14.83 13.26 12.78
C LEU A 82 -14.35 13.54 11.35
N ASP A 83 -15.27 13.74 10.42
CA ASP A 83 -14.99 13.89 9.00
C ASP A 83 -15.93 14.92 8.33
N PRO A 84 -15.40 16.09 7.93
CA PRO A 84 -16.20 17.16 7.34
C PRO A 84 -16.73 16.82 5.92
N SER A 85 -16.36 15.68 5.35
CA SER A 85 -16.94 15.21 4.09
C SER A 85 -18.36 14.64 4.25
N PHE A 86 -18.79 14.34 5.49
CA PHE A 86 -20.16 13.95 5.80
C PHE A 86 -20.98 15.22 6.10
N HIS A 87 -22.09 15.42 5.39
CA HIS A 87 -23.00 16.57 5.55
C HIS A 87 -24.47 16.15 5.67
#